data_AF-A0A5E4LV32-F1
#
_entry.id   AF-A0A5E4LV32-F1
#
_cell.length_a   1.000
_cell.length_b   1.000
_cell.length_c   1.000
_cell.angle_alpha   90.00
_cell.angle_beta   90.00
_cell.angle_gamma   90.00
#
_symmetry.space_group_name_H-M   'P 1'
#
loop_
_entity.id
_entity.type
_entity.pdbx_description
1 polymer ?
#
loop_
_entity_poly.entity_id
_entity_poly.type
_entity_poly.pdbx_seq_one_letter_code
_entity_poly.pdbx_strand_id
1 'polypeptide(L)'
;MVFEGLMESFEILKNPSSLAKKKAKGSLSDGVMLLAVGGAVGAGVGSFLGMLFLMNFVGAIFGLIVGAIVGAIAAPLGALLFNILTYIVAKLLGGKAGYSQQYYMVALASAAGIAISMVLQNIPLIGGLLGFVFGLYVLYVEIVAMKEAHGFDMLKAAASVLIPAVIILVVVMVLAVMIAAMLMALGFGLAGSSMMRPY
;
A
#
# COMPACT_ATOMS: atom_id res chain seq x y z
N MET A 1 -3.27 -19.00 -12.54
CA MET A 1 -2.24 -17.95 -12.66
C MET A 1 -2.34 -16.86 -11.59
N VAL A 2 -3.37 -16.00 -11.56
CA VAL A 2 -3.38 -14.86 -10.61
C VAL A 2 -3.56 -15.31 -9.14
N PHE A 3 -4.45 -16.26 -8.89
CA PHE A 3 -4.64 -16.82 -7.54
C PHE A 3 -3.38 -17.54 -7.02
N GLU A 4 -2.66 -18.25 -7.90
CA GLU A 4 -1.37 -18.85 -7.55
C GLU A 4 -0.36 -17.78 -7.16
N GLY A 5 -0.27 -16.67 -7.92
CA GLY A 5 0.60 -15.55 -7.55
C GLY A 5 0.28 -14.95 -6.17
N LEU A 6 -1.01 -14.92 -5.79
CA LEU A 6 -1.40 -14.48 -4.45
C LEU A 6 -0.96 -15.48 -3.38
N MET A 7 -1.14 -16.78 -3.60
CA MET A 7 -0.67 -17.83 -2.70
C MET A 7 0.87 -17.82 -2.55
N GLU A 8 1.59 -17.55 -3.64
CA GLU A 8 3.03 -17.33 -3.61
C GLU A 8 3.41 -16.10 -2.79
N SER A 9 2.66 -15.01 -2.91
CA SER A 9 2.84 -13.82 -2.08
C SER A 9 2.66 -14.14 -0.58
N PHE A 10 1.67 -14.97 -0.22
CA PHE A 10 1.52 -15.47 1.15
C PHE A 10 2.70 -16.34 1.61
N GLU A 11 3.25 -17.17 0.74
CA GLU A 11 4.44 -17.97 1.06
C GLU A 11 5.66 -17.08 1.31
N ILE A 12 5.83 -16.02 0.50
CA ILE A 12 6.89 -15.03 0.65
C ILE A 12 6.75 -14.25 1.96
N LEU A 13 5.53 -13.89 2.34
CA LEU A 13 5.28 -13.28 3.66
C LEU A 13 5.65 -14.21 4.81
N LYS A 14 5.66 -15.53 4.64
CA LYS A 14 6.11 -16.46 5.69
C LYS A 14 7.62 -16.68 5.63
N ASN A 15 8.18 -16.68 4.42
CA ASN A 15 9.59 -16.90 4.19
C ASN A 15 10.14 -15.97 3.10
N PRO A 16 10.56 -14.74 3.46
CA PRO A 16 11.04 -13.75 2.50
C PRO A 16 12.27 -14.22 1.69
N SER A 17 13.05 -15.16 2.22
CA SER A 17 14.23 -15.70 1.52
C SER A 17 13.88 -16.50 0.25
N SER A 18 12.63 -16.95 0.11
CA SER A 18 12.13 -17.64 -1.08
C SER A 18 12.08 -16.75 -2.34
N LEU A 19 12.10 -15.41 -2.17
CA LEU A 19 12.13 -14.44 -3.28
C LEU A 19 13.30 -14.64 -4.22
N ALA A 20 14.47 -15.05 -3.71
CA ALA A 20 15.66 -15.30 -4.52
C ALA A 20 15.40 -16.31 -5.66
N LYS A 21 14.53 -17.31 -5.42
CA LYS A 21 14.18 -18.36 -6.40
C LYS A 21 13.25 -17.86 -7.52
N LYS A 22 12.60 -16.70 -7.34
CA LYS A 22 11.54 -16.20 -8.23
C LYS A 22 11.96 -14.98 -9.06
N LYS A 23 13.21 -14.52 -8.90
CA LYS A 23 13.80 -13.34 -9.56
C LYS A 23 13.71 -13.29 -11.10
N ALA A 24 13.53 -14.43 -11.77
CA ALA A 24 13.68 -14.54 -13.22
C ALA A 24 12.36 -14.66 -14.03
N LYS A 25 11.19 -14.67 -13.37
CA LYS A 25 9.97 -15.18 -14.03
C LYS A 25 8.86 -14.17 -14.32
N GLY A 26 8.91 -12.96 -13.77
CA GLY A 26 7.75 -12.07 -13.81
C GLY A 26 7.85 -10.90 -14.76
N SER A 27 6.72 -10.60 -15.41
CA SER A 27 6.52 -9.39 -16.21
C SER A 27 5.89 -8.26 -15.39
N LEU A 28 5.94 -7.03 -15.92
CA LEU A 28 5.26 -5.89 -15.31
C LEU A 28 3.74 -6.14 -15.19
N SER A 29 3.13 -6.72 -16.22
CA SER A 29 1.69 -7.05 -16.24
C SER A 29 1.31 -8.06 -15.16
N ASP A 30 2.17 -9.04 -14.88
CA ASP A 30 1.92 -10.01 -13.80
C ASP A 30 1.90 -9.32 -12.44
N GLY A 31 2.85 -8.40 -12.21
CA GLY A 31 2.89 -7.59 -11.00
C GLY A 31 1.65 -6.70 -10.86
N VAL A 32 1.19 -6.07 -11.96
CA VAL A 32 0.00 -5.20 -11.96
C VAL A 32 -1.24 -6.03 -11.64
N MET A 33 -1.40 -7.18 -12.30
CA MET A 33 -2.55 -8.07 -12.08
C MET A 33 -2.56 -8.62 -10.65
N LEU A 34 -1.39 -8.97 -10.12
CA LEU A 34 -1.26 -9.48 -8.76
C LEU A 34 -1.66 -8.42 -7.72
N LEU A 35 -1.19 -7.18 -7.88
CA LEU A 35 -1.56 -6.07 -7.01
C LEU A 35 -3.02 -5.66 -7.18
N ALA A 36 -3.58 -5.77 -8.39
CA ALA A 36 -4.99 -5.49 -8.63
C ALA A 36 -5.86 -6.48 -7.84
N VAL A 37 -5.52 -7.78 -7.87
CA VAL A 37 -6.27 -8.78 -7.09
C VAL A 37 -6.04 -8.61 -5.60
N GLY A 38 -4.79 -8.42 -5.14
CA GLY A 38 -4.49 -8.17 -3.73
C GLY A 38 -5.22 -6.93 -3.19
N GLY A 39 -5.23 -5.85 -3.98
CA GLY A 39 -5.95 -4.62 -3.67
C GLY A 39 -7.48 -4.80 -3.68
N ALA A 40 -8.03 -5.49 -4.67
CA ALA A 40 -9.47 -5.76 -4.75
C ALA A 40 -9.95 -6.59 -3.55
N VAL A 41 -9.23 -7.65 -3.21
CA VAL A 41 -9.56 -8.51 -2.06
C VAL A 41 -9.40 -7.72 -0.76
N GLY A 42 -8.27 -7.04 -0.57
CA GLY A 42 -8.01 -6.24 0.63
C GLY A 42 -9.05 -5.15 0.86
N ALA A 43 -9.31 -4.32 -0.16
CA ALA A 43 -10.20 -3.19 -0.04
C ALA A 43 -11.67 -3.61 0.03
N GLY A 44 -12.08 -4.62 -0.75
CA GLY A 44 -13.43 -5.17 -0.70
C GLY A 44 -13.73 -5.80 0.66
N VAL A 45 -12.90 -6.74 1.11
CA VAL A 45 -13.10 -7.41 2.41
C VAL A 45 -12.94 -6.43 3.56
N GLY A 46 -11.94 -5.54 3.51
CA GLY A 46 -11.75 -4.50 4.52
C GLY A 46 -12.97 -3.60 4.65
N SER A 47 -13.47 -3.06 3.54
CA SER A 47 -14.66 -2.18 3.54
C SER A 47 -15.92 -2.91 4.03
N PHE A 48 -16.10 -4.17 3.62
CA PHE A 48 -17.20 -5.01 4.10
C PHE A 48 -17.15 -5.16 5.63
N LEU A 49 -16.00 -5.57 6.17
CA LEU A 49 -15.83 -5.77 7.61
C LEU A 49 -15.96 -4.46 8.39
N GLY A 50 -15.36 -3.37 7.92
CA GLY A 50 -15.46 -2.06 8.56
C GLY A 50 -16.90 -1.59 8.70
N MET A 51 -17.69 -1.69 7.63
CA MET A 51 -19.11 -1.30 7.66
C MET A 51 -19.98 -2.28 8.45
N LEU A 52 -19.62 -3.57 8.47
CA LEU A 52 -20.28 -4.58 9.29
C LEU A 52 -20.08 -4.32 10.78
N PHE A 53 -18.88 -3.90 11.21
CA PHE A 53 -18.62 -3.49 12.59
C PHE A 53 -19.41 -2.25 13.01
N LEU A 54 -19.77 -1.39 12.06
CA LEU A 54 -20.69 -0.26 12.26
C LEU A 54 -22.18 -0.65 12.18
N MET A 55 -22.48 -1.95 12.12
CA MET A 55 -23.84 -2.51 11.97
C MET A 55 -24.60 -2.02 10.73
N ASN A 56 -23.88 -1.58 9.69
CA ASN A 56 -24.46 -1.09 8.45
C ASN A 56 -24.35 -2.14 7.34
N PHE A 57 -25.31 -3.08 7.30
CA PHE A 57 -25.30 -4.19 6.34
C PHE A 57 -25.39 -3.76 4.88
N VAL A 58 -26.24 -2.76 4.57
CA VAL A 58 -26.36 -2.24 3.19
C VAL A 58 -25.05 -1.60 2.76
N GLY A 59 -24.45 -0.80 3.64
CA GLY A 59 -23.14 -0.21 3.42
C GLY A 59 -22.02 -1.24 3.31
N ALA A 60 -22.11 -2.36 4.02
CA ALA A 60 -21.13 -3.45 3.94
C ALA A 60 -21.14 -4.13 2.56
N ILE A 61 -22.32 -4.48 2.04
CA ILE A 61 -22.44 -5.07 0.70
C ILE A 61 -21.96 -4.08 -0.37
N PHE A 62 -22.35 -2.82 -0.26
CA PHE A 62 -21.90 -1.80 -1.20
C PHE A 62 -20.39 -1.56 -1.10
N GLY A 63 -19.85 -1.53 0.12
CA GLY A 63 -18.43 -1.41 0.41
C GLY A 63 -17.62 -2.58 -0.14
N LEU A 64 -18.15 -3.80 -0.14
CA LEU A 64 -17.50 -4.95 -0.75
C LEU A 64 -17.27 -4.73 -2.25
N ILE A 65 -18.31 -4.31 -2.97
CA ILE A 65 -18.26 -4.14 -4.43
C ILE A 65 -17.41 -2.92 -4.80
N VAL A 66 -17.73 -1.76 -4.23
CA VAL A 66 -17.03 -0.51 -4.54
C VAL A 66 -15.58 -0.57 -4.06
N GLY A 67 -15.35 -1.10 -2.86
CA GLY A 67 -14.02 -1.32 -2.32
C GLY A 67 -13.18 -2.23 -3.20
N ALA A 68 -13.74 -3.33 -3.70
CA ALA A 68 -13.03 -4.21 -4.61
C ALA A 68 -12.64 -3.53 -5.94
N ILE A 69 -13.56 -2.78 -6.56
CA ILE A 69 -13.29 -2.06 -7.81
C ILE A 69 -12.23 -0.98 -7.60
N VAL A 70 -12.39 -0.15 -6.55
CA VAL A 70 -11.43 0.91 -6.23
C VAL A 70 -10.08 0.31 -5.88
N GLY A 71 -10.04 -0.75 -5.08
CA GLY A 71 -8.80 -1.44 -4.70
C GLY A 71 -8.06 -2.04 -5.89
N ALA A 72 -8.79 -2.60 -6.86
CA ALA A 72 -8.20 -3.15 -8.09
C ALA A 72 -7.43 -2.12 -8.92
N ILE A 73 -7.84 -0.86 -8.84
CA ILE A 73 -7.25 0.24 -9.61
C ILE A 73 -6.22 1.00 -8.76
N ALA A 74 -6.59 1.36 -7.54
CA ALA A 74 -5.78 2.19 -6.66
C ALA A 74 -4.49 1.47 -6.22
N ALA A 75 -4.54 0.17 -5.93
CA ALA A 75 -3.36 -0.55 -5.44
C ALA A 75 -2.24 -0.64 -6.50
N PRO A 76 -2.48 -1.06 -7.76
CA PRO A 76 -1.44 -1.00 -8.80
C PRO A 76 -0.95 0.41 -9.08
N LEU A 77 -1.83 1.41 -9.13
CA LEU A 77 -1.42 2.80 -9.41
C LEU A 77 -0.51 3.36 -8.31
N GLY A 78 -0.90 3.17 -7.04
CA GLY A 78 -0.08 3.57 -5.90
C GLY A 78 1.26 2.85 -5.90
N ALA A 79 1.26 1.54 -6.15
CA ALA A 79 2.48 0.74 -6.24
C ALA A 79 3.38 1.16 -7.40
N LEU A 80 2.83 1.55 -8.56
CA LEU A 80 3.61 2.05 -9.70
C LEU A 80 4.32 3.35 -9.34
N LEU A 81 3.60 4.30 -8.76
CA LEU A 81 4.19 5.59 -8.33
C LEU A 81 5.29 5.37 -7.29
N PHE A 82 5.04 4.53 -6.28
CA PHE A 82 6.04 4.20 -5.27
C PHE A 82 7.26 3.51 -5.88
N ASN A 83 7.05 2.53 -6.77
CA ASN A 83 8.13 1.79 -7.41
C ASN A 83 8.98 2.66 -8.32
N ILE A 84 8.43 3.69 -8.96
CA ILE A 84 9.22 4.64 -9.74
C ILE A 84 10.24 5.34 -8.83
N LEU A 85 9.81 5.81 -7.65
CA LEU A 85 10.70 6.48 -6.72
C LEU A 85 11.76 5.53 -6.15
N THR A 86 11.37 4.33 -5.72
CA THR A 86 12.33 3.33 -5.22
C THR A 86 13.27 2.84 -6.31
N TYR A 87 12.82 2.77 -7.57
CA TYR A 87 13.68 2.44 -8.71
C TYR A 87 14.72 3.52 -8.98
N ILE A 88 14.34 4.80 -8.93
CA ILE A 88 15.28 5.90 -9.10
C ILE A 88 16.35 5.84 -8.01
N VAL A 89 15.95 5.71 -6.74
CA VAL A 89 16.91 5.60 -5.63
C VAL A 89 17.76 4.34 -5.74
N ALA A 90 17.18 3.20 -6.11
CA ALA A 90 17.93 1.97 -6.37
C ALA A 90 18.96 2.17 -7.48
N LYS A 91 18.63 2.86 -8.58
CA LYS A 91 19.60 3.15 -9.65
C LYS A 91 20.74 4.05 -9.16
N LEU A 92 20.44 5.06 -8.34
CA LEU A 92 21.47 5.90 -7.72
C LEU A 92 22.40 5.12 -6.79
N LEU A 93 21.89 4.08 -6.12
CA LEU A 93 22.67 3.19 -5.25
C LEU A 93 23.41 2.07 -6.00
N GLY A 94 23.39 2.08 -7.35
CA GLY A 94 24.09 1.12 -8.20
C GLY A 94 23.31 -0.17 -8.50
N GLY A 95 21.98 -0.12 -8.40
CA GLY A 95 21.12 -1.29 -8.56
C GLY A 95 21.05 -1.84 -9.99
N LYS A 96 21.11 -3.17 -10.11
CA LYS A 96 21.26 -3.84 -11.42
C LYS A 96 19.94 -4.22 -12.11
N ALA A 97 18.87 -4.50 -11.37
CA ALA A 97 17.59 -4.89 -11.96
C ALA A 97 16.98 -3.81 -12.86
N GLY A 98 16.22 -4.26 -13.86
CA GLY A 98 15.33 -3.40 -14.64
C GLY A 98 14.03 -3.11 -13.90
N TYR A 99 13.32 -2.05 -14.30
CA TYR A 99 12.09 -1.61 -13.64
C TYR A 99 11.03 -2.71 -13.55
N SER A 100 10.76 -3.43 -14.64
CA SER A 100 9.76 -4.51 -14.66
C SER A 100 10.07 -5.63 -13.67
N GLN A 101 11.35 -5.99 -13.53
CA GLN A 101 11.79 -7.01 -12.58
C GLN A 101 11.64 -6.53 -11.14
N GLN A 102 12.02 -5.29 -10.84
CA GLN A 102 11.83 -4.71 -9.52
C GLN A 102 10.34 -4.67 -9.16
N TYR A 103 9.52 -4.11 -10.06
CA TYR A 103 8.09 -3.96 -9.83
C TYR A 103 7.41 -5.30 -9.56
N TYR A 104 7.73 -6.33 -10.36
CA TYR A 104 7.19 -7.67 -10.12
C TYR A 104 7.61 -8.23 -8.76
N MET A 105 8.89 -8.12 -8.38
CA MET A 105 9.37 -8.64 -7.10
C MET A 105 8.75 -7.93 -5.91
N VAL A 106 8.58 -6.61 -6.00
CA VAL A 106 7.90 -5.80 -4.98
C VAL A 106 6.41 -6.15 -4.93
N ALA A 107 5.74 -6.27 -6.09
CA ALA A 107 4.34 -6.70 -6.16
C ALA A 107 4.11 -8.06 -5.52
N LEU A 108 5.03 -9.00 -5.76
CA LEU A 108 4.98 -10.33 -5.17
C LEU A 108 5.21 -10.30 -3.66
N ALA A 109 6.07 -9.41 -3.17
CA ALA A 109 6.30 -9.21 -1.74
C ALA A 109 5.11 -8.55 -1.02
N SER A 110 4.39 -7.64 -1.69
CA SER A 110 3.40 -6.78 -1.03
C SER A 110 1.94 -7.17 -1.29
N ALA A 111 1.59 -7.93 -2.33
CA ALA A 111 0.19 -8.19 -2.69
C ALA A 111 -0.64 -8.87 -1.57
N ALA A 112 -0.12 -9.96 -0.97
CA ALA A 112 -0.76 -10.56 0.20
C ALA A 112 -0.71 -9.64 1.42
N GLY A 113 0.36 -8.84 1.54
CA GLY A 113 0.54 -7.87 2.62
C GLY A 113 -0.54 -6.78 2.59
N ILE A 114 -0.87 -6.26 1.40
CA ILE A 114 -1.96 -5.30 1.18
C ILE A 114 -3.29 -5.90 1.61
N ALA A 115 -3.58 -7.14 1.17
CA ALA A 115 -4.82 -7.82 1.51
C ALA A 115 -4.98 -7.99 3.04
N ILE A 116 -3.95 -8.49 3.71
CA ILE A 116 -3.97 -8.68 5.17
C ILE A 116 -4.04 -7.34 5.91
N SER A 117 -3.25 -6.35 5.50
CA SER A 117 -3.19 -5.04 6.17
C SER A 117 -4.54 -4.34 6.18
N MET A 118 -5.26 -4.38 5.05
CA MET A 118 -6.58 -3.77 4.94
C MET A 118 -7.62 -4.48 5.83
N VAL A 119 -7.51 -5.79 6.02
CA VAL A 119 -8.38 -6.52 6.96
C VAL A 119 -8.04 -6.18 8.40
N LEU A 120 -6.76 -6.18 8.77
CA LEU A 120 -6.31 -5.91 10.14
C LEU A 120 -6.70 -4.51 10.62
N GLN A 121 -6.65 -3.50 9.75
CA GLN A 121 -7.00 -2.12 10.08
C GLN A 121 -8.47 -1.95 10.48
N ASN A 122 -9.36 -2.85 10.05
CA ASN A 122 -10.78 -2.77 10.35
C ASN A 122 -11.17 -3.38 11.70
N ILE A 123 -10.23 -3.97 12.44
CA ILE A 123 -10.49 -4.49 13.79
C ILE A 123 -10.59 -3.31 14.77
N PRO A 124 -11.73 -3.09 15.46
CA PRO A 124 -11.86 -2.00 16.41
C PRO A 124 -10.81 -2.05 17.53
N LEU A 125 -10.36 -0.88 17.98
CA LEU A 125 -9.39 -0.66 19.08
C LEU A 125 -7.95 -1.14 18.83
N ILE A 126 -7.75 -2.32 18.24
CA ILE A 126 -6.42 -2.93 18.05
C ILE A 126 -5.94 -2.89 16.59
N GLY A 127 -6.84 -2.67 15.63
CA GLY A 127 -6.53 -2.75 14.21
C GLY A 127 -5.47 -1.75 13.75
N GLY A 128 -5.43 -0.55 14.33
CA GLY A 128 -4.38 0.43 14.07
C GLY A 128 -2.99 -0.05 14.49
N LEU A 129 -2.87 -0.61 15.71
CA LEU A 129 -1.60 -1.11 16.23
C LEU A 129 -1.13 -2.37 15.48
N LEU A 130 -2.05 -3.32 15.24
CA LEU A 130 -1.74 -4.53 14.46
C LEU A 130 -1.37 -4.18 13.01
N GLY A 131 -2.12 -3.26 12.40
CA GLY A 131 -1.84 -2.76 11.06
C GLY A 131 -0.48 -2.07 10.98
N PHE A 132 -0.09 -1.31 12.01
CA PHE A 132 1.22 -0.67 12.07
C PHE A 132 2.36 -1.69 12.18
N VAL A 133 2.29 -2.62 13.13
CA VAL A 133 3.32 -3.66 13.33
C VAL A 133 3.43 -4.55 12.08
N PHE A 134 2.30 -4.92 11.50
CA PHE A 134 2.29 -5.69 10.26
C PHE A 134 2.81 -4.89 9.06
N GLY A 135 2.53 -3.58 8.99
CA GLY A 135 3.08 -2.69 7.98
C GLY A 135 4.61 -2.62 8.02
N LEU A 136 5.21 -2.56 9.23
CA LEU A 136 6.66 -2.65 9.39
C LEU A 136 7.22 -3.99 8.90
N TYR A 137 6.48 -5.08 9.12
CA TYR A 137 6.86 -6.39 8.60
C TYR A 137 6.81 -6.43 7.06
N VAL A 138 5.74 -5.94 6.44
CA VAL A 138 5.62 -5.85 4.97
C VAL A 138 6.75 -5.01 4.38
N LEU A 139 7.09 -3.88 5.03
CA LEU A 139 8.21 -3.03 4.64
C LEU A 139 9.55 -3.80 4.68
N TYR A 140 9.77 -4.63 5.69
CA TYR A 140 10.94 -5.51 5.74
C TYR A 140 10.96 -6.51 4.56
N VAL A 141 9.82 -7.12 4.21
CA VAL A 141 9.73 -8.03 3.05
C VAL A 141 10.03 -7.29 1.74
N GLU A 142 9.57 -6.05 1.59
CA GLU A 142 9.92 -5.20 0.43
C GLU A 142 11.41 -4.88 0.37
N ILE A 143 12.06 -4.63 1.52
CA ILE A 143 13.52 -4.44 1.58
C ILE A 143 14.23 -5.71 1.08
N VAL A 144 13.77 -6.90 1.50
CA VAL A 144 14.32 -8.17 0.99
C VAL A 144 14.07 -8.30 -0.52
N ALA A 145 12.90 -7.91 -1.02
CA ALA A 145 12.62 -7.93 -2.46
C ALA A 145 13.57 -7.02 -3.25
N MET A 146 13.84 -5.81 -2.75
CA MET A 146 14.81 -4.88 -3.36
C MET A 146 16.24 -5.41 -3.32
N LYS A 147 16.63 -6.03 -2.21
CA LYS A 147 17.92 -6.71 -2.06
C LYS A 147 18.09 -7.77 -3.14
N GLU A 148 17.12 -8.66 -3.27
CA GLU A 148 17.18 -9.76 -4.23
C GLU A 148 17.07 -9.26 -5.67
N ALA A 149 16.20 -8.29 -5.96
CA ALA A 149 16.06 -7.71 -7.30
C ALA A 149 17.38 -7.06 -7.77
N HIS A 150 17.91 -6.10 -7.01
CA HIS A 150 19.06 -5.31 -7.42
C HIS A 150 20.43 -5.92 -7.08
N GLY A 151 20.47 -6.98 -6.27
CA GLY A 151 21.71 -7.59 -5.79
C GLY A 151 22.42 -6.70 -4.77
N PHE A 152 21.67 -6.02 -3.93
CA PHE A 152 22.20 -5.15 -2.88
C PHE A 152 22.65 -5.91 -1.64
N ASP A 153 23.49 -5.26 -0.83
CA ASP A 153 23.56 -5.56 0.59
C ASP A 153 22.28 -5.07 1.31
N MET A 154 22.09 -5.47 2.57
CA MET A 154 20.87 -5.13 3.33
C MET A 154 20.72 -3.62 3.55
N LEU A 155 21.84 -2.89 3.70
CA LEU A 155 21.83 -1.45 3.99
C LEU A 155 21.39 -0.65 2.77
N LYS A 156 21.91 -0.95 1.59
CA LYS A 156 21.50 -0.32 0.32
C LYS A 156 20.07 -0.68 -0.03
N ALA A 157 19.65 -1.93 0.22
CA ALA A 157 18.26 -2.32 0.03
C ALA A 157 17.32 -1.51 0.94
N ALA A 158 17.66 -1.39 2.24
CA ALA A 158 16.89 -0.58 3.18
C ALA A 158 16.85 0.89 2.75
N ALA A 159 17.98 1.48 2.38
CA ALA A 159 18.05 2.86 1.91
C ALA A 159 17.19 3.08 0.66
N SER A 160 17.16 2.13 -0.28
CA SER A 160 16.37 2.23 -1.51
C SER A 160 14.86 2.28 -1.29
N VAL A 161 14.38 1.73 -0.17
CA VAL A 161 12.96 1.73 0.21
C VAL A 161 12.65 2.88 1.17
N LEU A 162 13.47 3.05 2.21
CA LEU A 162 13.20 3.99 3.30
C LEU A 162 13.33 5.46 2.85
N ILE A 163 14.27 5.80 1.97
CA ILE A 163 14.42 7.19 1.51
C ILE A 163 13.15 7.67 0.79
N PRO A 164 12.63 6.97 -0.25
CA PRO A 164 11.35 7.31 -0.86
C PRO A 164 10.17 7.28 0.13
N ALA A 165 10.13 6.30 1.03
CA ALA A 165 9.05 6.19 2.01
C ALA A 165 8.99 7.41 2.94
N VAL A 166 10.15 7.89 3.43
CA VAL A 166 10.25 9.10 4.25
C VAL A 166 9.85 10.35 3.46
N ILE A 167 10.27 10.46 2.19
CA ILE A 167 9.88 11.58 1.32
C ILE A 167 8.35 11.63 1.15
N ILE A 168 7.72 10.49 0.84
CA ILE A 168 6.26 10.40 0.72
C ILE A 168 5.59 10.74 2.05
N LEU A 169 6.08 10.21 3.17
CA LEU A 169 5.53 10.49 4.49
C LEU A 169 5.53 12.00 4.77
N VAL A 170 6.64 12.68 4.51
CA VAL A 170 6.74 14.14 4.68
C VAL A 170 5.76 14.88 3.78
N VAL A 171 5.68 14.51 2.50
CA VAL A 171 4.74 15.14 1.54
C VAL A 171 3.29 14.94 2.00
N VAL A 172 2.91 13.73 2.40
CA VAL A 172 1.56 13.42 2.88
C VAL A 172 1.24 14.20 4.16
N MET A 173 2.18 14.31 5.10
CA MET A 173 1.97 15.10 6.33
C MET A 173 1.77 16.58 6.02
N VAL A 174 2.57 17.17 5.11
CA VAL A 174 2.41 18.57 4.69
C VAL A 174 1.04 18.79 4.05
N LEU A 175 0.63 17.92 3.12
CA LEU A 175 -0.68 18.01 2.48
C LEU A 175 -1.83 17.86 3.49
N ALA A 176 -1.72 16.93 4.44
CA ALA A 176 -2.72 16.75 5.48
C ALA A 176 -2.89 18.00 6.37
N VAL A 177 -1.78 18.63 6.77
CA VAL A 177 -1.80 19.89 7.53
C VAL A 177 -2.43 21.03 6.72
N MET A 178 -2.09 21.16 5.43
CA MET A 178 -2.67 22.17 4.55
C MET A 178 -4.18 21.99 4.39
N ILE A 179 -4.64 20.76 4.15
CA ILE A 179 -6.07 20.45 4.03
C ILE A 179 -6.80 20.74 5.35
N ALA A 180 -6.24 20.32 6.48
CA ALA A 180 -6.82 20.61 7.79
C ALA A 180 -6.93 22.12 8.04
N ALA A 181 -5.90 22.90 7.71
CA ALA A 181 -5.94 24.36 7.82
C ALA A 181 -7.00 24.99 6.92
N MET A 182 -7.14 24.53 5.67
CA MET A 182 -8.19 24.99 4.75
C MET A 182 -9.59 24.66 5.27
N LEU A 183 -9.81 23.44 5.77
CA LEU A 183 -11.10 23.03 6.33
C LEU A 183 -11.45 23.84 7.59
N MET A 184 -10.47 24.12 8.46
CA MET A 184 -10.68 25.01 9.59
C MET A 184 -11.04 26.42 9.13
N ALA A 185 -10.31 27.01 8.17
CA ALA A 185 -10.61 28.33 7.64
C ALA A 185 -12.03 28.42 7.01
N LEU A 186 -12.45 27.39 6.27
CA LEU A 186 -13.80 27.30 5.72
C LEU A 186 -14.87 27.12 6.81
N GLY A 187 -14.61 26.27 7.81
CA GLY A 187 -15.51 26.06 8.94
C GLY A 187 -15.71 27.32 9.79
N PHE A 188 -14.63 28.06 10.07
CA PHE A 188 -14.70 29.36 10.74
C PHE A 188 -15.37 30.43 9.87
N GLY A 189 -15.18 30.41 8.55
CA GLY A 189 -15.87 31.32 7.61
C GLY A 189 -17.39 31.12 7.56
N LEU A 190 -17.85 29.87 7.62
CA LEU A 190 -19.29 29.55 7.68
C LEU A 190 -19.91 29.88 9.04
N ALA A 191 -19.17 29.68 10.14
CA ALA A 191 -19.63 30.09 11.48
C ALA A 191 -19.69 31.62 11.63
N GLY A 192 -18.74 32.38 11.07
CA GLY A 192 -18.74 33.84 11.15
C GLY A 192 -19.83 34.51 10.30
N SER A 193 -20.19 33.95 9.15
CA SER A 193 -21.22 34.52 8.26
C SER A 193 -22.65 34.35 8.78
N SER A 194 -22.91 33.38 9.65
CA SER A 194 -24.22 33.20 10.30
C SER A 194 -24.49 34.18 11.46
N MET A 195 -23.45 34.87 11.98
CA MET A 195 -23.60 35.87 13.05
C MET A 195 -23.84 37.31 12.54
N MET A 196 -23.70 37.58 11.23
CA MET A 196 -23.79 38.93 10.65
C MET A 196 -25.09 39.22 9.86
N ARG A 197 -26.20 38.53 10.15
CA ARG A 197 -27.52 38.94 9.64
C ARG A 197 -28.22 39.84 10.67
N PRO A 198 -28.15 41.18 10.55
CA PRO A 198 -28.99 42.06 11.35
C PRO A 198 -30.46 41.88 10.92
N TYR A 199 -31.35 41.79 11.92
CA TYR A 199 -32.80 41.85 11.79
C TYR A 199 -33.26 43.24 11.34
#